data_AF-A0A8B8HUV5-F1
#
_entry.id   AF-A0A8B8HUV5-F1
#
_cell.length_a   1.000
_cell.length_b   1.000
_cell.length_c   1.000
_cell.angle_alpha   90.00
_cell.angle_beta   90.00
_cell.angle_gamma   90.00
#
_symmetry.space_group_name_H-M   'P 1'
#
loop_
_entity.id
_entity.type
_entity.pdbx_description
1 polymer ?
#
loop_
_entity_poly.entity_id
_entity_poly.type
_entity_poly.pdbx_seq_one_letter_code
_entity_poly.pdbx_strand_id
1 'polypeptide(L)'
;MAPPRKIIKRQLEILVDYLEENKDISGGTPFSPVGLHAAKVKWTMVAKKLNAVENGAQKSPEGWKKYWFEWRHKCRKKAANIQQNQLNSSGSGQKIMLNEIELRALNINGNGCERIEPPVPSSKKLEIFLSEDSDSEHQLKIVEDQDQDTDEVKVPPKRRLTTENSTVTPPPEWAMDLEDRRIAAEERIAKALESIANMMQVQEGRRCIIEERIVETLTAIAGNLQGLNCGANQKNSLQHLQQTSHDQPETSSMKDVIFL
;
A
#
# COMPACT_ATOMS: atom_id res chain seq x y z
N MET A 1 31.31 15.42 14.48
CA MET A 1 30.65 14.42 13.60
C MET A 1 31.62 14.05 12.50
N ALA A 2 31.86 12.75 12.25
CA ALA A 2 32.71 12.32 11.15
C ALA A 2 32.04 12.64 9.80
N PRO A 3 32.78 13.01 8.75
CA PRO A 3 32.22 13.27 7.43
C PRO A 3 31.41 12.07 6.92
N PRO A 4 30.29 12.30 6.20
CA PRO A 4 29.54 11.20 5.59
C PRO A 4 30.46 10.41 4.66
N ARG A 5 30.64 9.12 4.98
CA ARG A 5 31.52 8.24 4.22
C ARG A 5 31.02 8.14 2.78
N LYS A 6 31.91 8.37 1.83
CA LYS A 6 31.62 8.26 0.39
C LYS A 6 31.36 6.80 0.04
N ILE A 7 30.43 6.57 -0.88
CA ILE A 7 30.19 5.22 -1.41
C ILE A 7 31.38 4.84 -2.27
N ILE A 8 32.05 3.75 -1.89
CA ILE A 8 33.25 3.27 -2.57
C ILE A 8 32.88 2.37 -3.77
N LYS A 9 33.79 2.24 -4.73
CA LYS A 9 33.59 1.44 -5.95
C LYS A 9 33.13 0.01 -5.65
N ARG A 10 33.75 -0.65 -4.65
CA ARG A 10 33.40 -2.02 -4.24
C ARG A 10 31.95 -2.16 -3.76
N GLN A 11 31.42 -1.17 -3.03
CA GLN A 11 30.01 -1.18 -2.62
C GLN A 11 29.09 -1.01 -3.83
N LEU A 12 29.50 -0.19 -4.80
CA LEU A 12 28.73 0.01 -6.03
C LEU A 12 28.70 -1.26 -6.89
N GLU A 13 29.81 -1.98 -7.01
CA GLU A 13 29.89 -3.28 -7.69
C GLU A 13 28.94 -4.29 -7.06
N ILE A 14 29.02 -4.47 -5.73
CA ILE A 14 28.13 -5.38 -4.98
C ILE A 14 26.65 -5.01 -5.16
N LEU A 15 26.34 -3.70 -5.18
CA LEU A 15 24.98 -3.20 -5.37
C LEU A 15 24.46 -3.53 -6.77
N VAL A 16 25.28 -3.31 -7.80
CA VAL A 16 24.92 -3.61 -9.20
C VAL A 16 24.76 -5.11 -9.42
N ASP A 17 25.70 -5.93 -8.94
CA ASP A 17 25.63 -7.40 -9.02
C ASP A 17 24.32 -7.92 -8.42
N TYR A 18 23.98 -7.45 -7.22
CA TYR A 18 22.76 -7.89 -6.53
C TYR A 18 21.48 -7.50 -7.28
N LEU A 19 21.45 -6.32 -7.91
CA LEU A 19 20.29 -5.82 -8.64
C LEU A 19 20.17 -6.41 -10.05
N GLU A 20 21.26 -6.90 -10.63
CA GLU A 20 21.24 -7.71 -11.84
C GLU A 20 20.59 -9.07 -11.59
N GLU A 21 20.88 -9.69 -10.45
CA GLU A 21 20.24 -10.92 -9.98
C GLU A 21 18.77 -10.70 -9.58
N ASN A 22 18.43 -9.52 -9.06
CA ASN A 22 17.10 -9.18 -8.53
C ASN A 22 16.45 -8.04 -9.32
N LYS A 23 16.08 -8.29 -10.57
CA LYS A 23 15.49 -7.28 -11.46
C LYS A 23 14.10 -6.78 -11.03
N ASP A 24 13.44 -7.50 -10.15
CA ASP A 24 12.11 -7.17 -9.63
C ASP A 24 12.11 -5.96 -8.70
N ILE A 25 13.21 -5.69 -8.00
CA ILE A 25 13.32 -4.56 -7.06
C ILE A 25 14.02 -3.34 -7.64
N SER A 26 14.66 -3.49 -8.80
CA SER A 26 15.41 -2.43 -9.47
C SER A 26 14.49 -1.48 -10.25
N GLY A 27 13.30 -1.96 -10.63
CA GLY A 27 12.34 -1.29 -11.51
C GLY A 27 11.19 -0.60 -10.79
N GLY A 28 11.49 0.35 -9.91
CA GLY A 28 10.58 1.44 -9.52
C GLY A 28 9.33 1.10 -8.67
N THR A 29 8.53 0.10 -9.01
CA THR A 29 7.19 -0.07 -8.45
C THR A 29 6.79 -1.54 -8.33
N PRO A 30 6.72 -2.11 -7.11
CA PRO A 30 6.05 -3.39 -6.91
C PRO A 30 4.53 -3.20 -7.00
N PHE A 31 3.87 -3.87 -7.95
CA PHE A 31 2.43 -3.75 -8.22
C PHE A 31 1.52 -4.45 -7.18
N SER A 32 2.08 -5.15 -6.19
CA SER A 32 1.31 -5.94 -5.22
C SER A 32 1.84 -5.74 -3.79
N PRO A 33 0.98 -5.75 -2.74
CA PRO A 33 1.40 -5.71 -1.34
C PRO A 33 2.44 -6.78 -0.98
N VAL A 34 2.31 -7.99 -1.56
CA VAL A 34 3.26 -9.09 -1.40
C VAL A 34 4.62 -8.72 -2.02
N GLY A 35 4.59 -8.10 -3.21
CA GLY A 35 5.79 -7.61 -3.90
C GLY A 35 6.49 -6.50 -3.13
N LEU A 36 5.75 -5.63 -2.43
CA LEU A 36 6.33 -4.58 -1.58
C LEU A 36 7.08 -5.20 -0.40
N HIS A 37 6.51 -6.19 0.27
CA HIS A 37 7.19 -6.90 1.36
C HIS A 37 8.44 -7.62 0.84
N ALA A 38 8.34 -8.36 -0.27
CA ALA A 38 9.47 -9.06 -0.87
C ALA A 38 10.60 -8.07 -1.23
N ALA A 39 10.25 -6.91 -1.80
CA ALA A 39 11.21 -5.86 -2.11
C ALA A 39 11.90 -5.30 -0.86
N LYS A 40 11.15 -5.04 0.22
CA LYS A 40 11.73 -4.60 1.51
C LYS A 40 12.74 -5.60 2.05
N VAL A 41 12.43 -6.90 1.99
CA VAL A 41 13.34 -7.97 2.46
C VAL A 41 14.63 -7.98 1.63
N LYS A 42 14.52 -7.88 0.29
CA LYS A 42 15.69 -7.85 -0.59
C LYS A 42 16.55 -6.60 -0.38
N TRP A 43 15.94 -5.43 -0.24
CA TRP A 43 16.66 -4.19 0.10
C TRP A 43 17.36 -4.29 1.46
N THR A 44 16.75 -4.97 2.43
CA THR A 44 17.37 -5.24 3.73
C THR A 44 18.59 -6.15 3.61
N MET A 45 18.51 -7.19 2.78
CA MET A 45 19.61 -8.12 2.55
C MET A 45 20.81 -7.46 1.88
N VAL A 46 20.59 -6.70 0.81
CA VAL A 46 21.69 -5.98 0.13
C VAL A 46 22.30 -4.90 1.02
N ALA A 47 21.49 -4.19 1.81
CA ALA A 47 21.99 -3.20 2.76
C ALA A 47 22.93 -3.82 3.80
N LYS A 48 22.60 -5.02 4.33
CA LYS A 48 23.50 -5.76 5.22
C LYS A 48 24.82 -6.11 4.52
N LYS A 49 24.78 -6.60 3.28
CA LYS A 49 25.98 -6.93 2.48
C LYS A 49 26.84 -5.70 2.22
N LEU A 50 26.23 -4.55 1.93
CA LEU A 50 26.93 -3.30 1.65
C LEU A 50 27.54 -2.65 2.91
N ASN A 51 26.81 -2.70 4.02
CA ASN A 51 27.26 -2.14 5.30
C ASN A 51 28.35 -3.00 5.95
N ALA A 52 28.49 -4.26 5.56
CA ALA A 52 29.60 -5.14 5.98
C ALA A 52 30.93 -4.81 5.29
N VAL A 53 30.93 -3.97 4.25
CA VAL A 53 32.16 -3.56 3.56
C VAL A 53 32.92 -2.55 4.43
N GLU A 54 34.13 -2.93 4.85
CA GLU A 54 35.02 -2.06 5.61
C GLU A 54 35.33 -0.76 4.84
N ASN A 55 35.43 0.34 5.59
CA ASN A 55 35.68 1.69 5.07
C ASN A 55 34.63 2.24 4.08
N GLY A 56 33.49 1.58 3.94
CA GLY A 56 32.39 2.01 3.08
C GLY A 56 31.38 2.96 3.74
N ALA A 57 30.42 3.42 2.97
CA ALA A 57 29.24 4.12 3.49
C ALA A 57 28.32 3.15 4.23
N GLN A 58 27.73 3.59 5.33
CA GLN A 58 26.70 2.85 6.04
C GLN A 58 25.37 3.58 5.86
N LYS A 59 24.38 2.88 5.30
CA LYS A 59 23.04 3.43 5.06
C LYS A 59 21.97 2.43 5.46
N SER A 60 20.78 2.93 5.77
CA SER A 60 19.58 2.11 5.90
C SER A 60 19.22 1.46 4.56
N PRO A 61 18.41 0.39 4.55
CA PRO A 61 17.87 -0.20 3.33
C PRO A 61 17.22 0.83 2.40
N GLU A 62 16.45 1.75 2.96
CA GLU A 62 15.78 2.85 2.25
C GLU A 62 16.81 3.84 1.69
N GLY A 63 17.88 4.12 2.43
CA GLY A 63 18.96 4.99 1.98
C GLY A 63 19.74 4.40 0.80
N TRP A 64 19.94 3.08 0.78
CA TRP A 64 20.53 2.38 -0.36
C TRP A 64 19.61 2.35 -1.56
N LYS A 65 18.30 2.13 -1.35
CA LYS A 65 17.28 2.23 -2.39
C LYS A 65 17.27 3.63 -3.02
N LYS A 66 17.21 4.69 -2.21
CA LYS A 66 17.25 6.09 -2.68
C LYS A 66 18.51 6.37 -3.49
N TYR A 67 19.67 5.97 -2.96
CA TYR A 67 20.95 6.13 -3.66
C TYR A 67 20.95 5.42 -5.01
N TRP A 68 20.43 4.19 -5.10
CA TRP A 68 20.36 3.45 -6.35
C TRP A 68 19.59 4.23 -7.42
N PHE A 69 18.39 4.74 -7.11
CA PHE A 69 17.57 5.47 -8.08
C PHE A 69 18.22 6.79 -8.51
N GLU A 70 18.79 7.55 -7.58
CA GLU A 70 19.51 8.79 -7.88
C GLU A 70 20.75 8.52 -8.75
N TRP A 71 21.54 7.51 -8.39
CA TRP A 71 22.75 7.16 -9.12
C TRP A 71 22.43 6.63 -10.52
N ARG A 72 21.40 5.78 -10.65
CA ARG A 72 20.88 5.31 -11.94
C ARG A 72 20.39 6.47 -12.81
N HIS A 73 19.71 7.47 -12.22
CA HIS A 73 19.31 8.69 -12.94
C HIS A 73 20.52 9.47 -13.45
N LYS A 74 21.54 9.66 -12.61
CA LYS A 74 22.81 10.29 -13.03
C LYS A 74 23.48 9.54 -14.18
N CYS A 75 23.47 8.20 -14.16
CA CYS A 75 23.98 7.38 -15.26
C CYS A 75 23.20 7.62 -16.57
N ARG A 76 21.87 7.69 -16.52
CA ARG A 76 21.03 8.01 -17.70
C ARG A 76 21.33 9.40 -18.25
N LYS A 77 21.42 10.41 -17.38
CA LYS A 77 21.76 11.78 -17.78
C LYS A 77 23.14 11.86 -18.43
N LYS A 78 24.13 11.16 -17.85
CA LYS A 78 25.48 11.06 -18.42
C LYS A 78 25.45 10.41 -19.82
N ALA A 79 24.71 9.30 -19.99
CA ALA A 79 24.56 8.64 -21.28
C ALA A 79 23.89 9.54 -22.33
N ALA A 80 22.81 10.24 -21.96
CA ALA A 80 22.12 11.18 -22.84
C ALA A 80 23.03 12.34 -23.28
N ASN A 81 23.79 12.92 -22.33
CA ASN A 81 24.76 13.98 -22.64
C ASN A 81 25.85 13.50 -23.61
N ILE A 82 26.34 12.26 -23.44
CA ILE A 82 27.32 11.66 -24.35
C ILE A 82 26.73 11.53 -25.76
N GLN A 83 25.50 11.05 -25.88
CA GLN A 83 24.81 10.94 -27.18
C GLN A 83 24.62 12.31 -27.84
N GLN A 84 24.13 13.31 -27.09
CA GLN A 84 23.94 14.67 -27.60
C GLN A 84 25.25 15.31 -28.04
N ASN A 85 26.34 15.11 -27.29
CA ASN A 85 27.64 15.63 -27.66
C ASN A 85 28.22 14.93 -28.90
N GLN A 86 27.98 13.62 -29.07
CA GLN A 86 28.38 12.89 -30.29
C GLN A 86 27.64 13.38 -31.54
N LEU A 87 26.35 13.74 -31.41
CA LEU A 87 25.55 14.26 -32.53
C LEU A 87 25.94 15.70 -32.92
N ASN A 88 26.37 16.51 -31.95
CA ASN A 88 26.61 17.94 -32.15
C ASN A 88 28.10 18.31 -32.32
N SER A 89 29.04 17.39 -32.10
CA SER A 89 30.47 17.69 -32.11
C SER A 89 31.14 17.24 -33.41
N SER A 90 31.33 18.19 -34.33
CA SER A 90 32.11 18.03 -35.57
C SER A 90 33.64 18.18 -35.37
N GLY A 91 34.13 18.21 -34.12
CA GLY A 91 35.56 18.31 -33.87
C GLY A 91 35.91 18.62 -32.42
N SER A 92 36.73 17.76 -31.82
CA SER A 92 37.60 18.05 -30.65
C SER A 92 37.00 18.10 -29.22
N GLY A 93 35.81 17.56 -28.96
CA GLY A 93 35.31 17.40 -27.58
C GLY A 93 35.83 16.11 -26.90
N GLN A 94 36.35 16.21 -25.67
CA GLN A 94 36.79 15.07 -24.86
C GLN A 94 35.75 13.94 -24.84
N LYS A 95 36.17 12.72 -25.19
CA LYS A 95 35.32 11.52 -25.22
C LYS A 95 34.99 11.09 -23.79
N ILE A 96 33.94 11.67 -23.21
CA ILE A 96 33.39 11.19 -21.94
C ILE A 96 32.89 9.76 -22.18
N MET A 97 33.58 8.79 -21.60
CA MET A 97 33.19 7.38 -21.67
C MET A 97 32.34 7.00 -20.47
N LEU A 98 31.33 6.15 -20.70
CA LEU A 98 30.61 5.49 -19.61
C LEU A 98 31.54 4.45 -18.97
N ASN A 99 31.56 4.42 -17.65
CA ASN A 99 32.27 3.40 -16.90
C ASN A 99 31.51 2.06 -17.02
N GLU A 100 32.20 0.93 -16.92
CA GLU A 100 31.61 -0.41 -17.04
C GLU A 100 30.44 -0.62 -16.07
N ILE A 101 30.59 -0.17 -14.83
CA ILE A 101 29.55 -0.25 -13.79
C ILE A 101 28.33 0.60 -14.15
N GLU A 102 28.53 1.77 -14.78
CA GLU A 102 27.44 2.63 -15.25
C GLU A 102 26.67 1.97 -16.41
N LEU A 103 27.39 1.32 -17.34
CA LEU A 103 26.79 0.56 -18.44
C LEU A 103 25.93 -0.61 -17.92
N ARG A 104 26.49 -1.39 -16.99
CA ARG A 104 25.77 -2.48 -16.32
C ARG A 104 24.49 -1.98 -15.67
N ALA A 105 24.58 -0.88 -14.92
CA ALA A 105 23.41 -0.27 -14.29
C ALA A 105 22.34 0.16 -15.28
N LEU A 106 22.72 0.73 -16.43
CA LEU A 106 21.75 1.09 -17.48
C LEU A 106 21.00 -0.14 -18.00
N ASN A 107 21.69 -1.28 -18.14
CA ASN A 107 21.15 -2.52 -18.70
C ASN A 107 20.16 -3.27 -17.78
N ILE A 108 20.20 -3.06 -16.45
CA ILE A 108 19.36 -3.82 -15.48
C ILE A 108 17.85 -3.70 -15.75
N ASN A 109 17.38 -2.59 -16.32
CA ASN A 109 15.96 -2.35 -16.58
C ASN A 109 15.71 -1.89 -18.02
N GLY A 110 16.25 -2.61 -19.01
CA GLY A 110 16.09 -2.34 -20.46
C GLY A 110 14.64 -2.22 -20.99
N ASN A 111 13.62 -2.09 -20.14
CA ASN A 111 12.20 -2.09 -20.46
C ASN A 111 11.46 -0.84 -19.92
N GLY A 112 12.10 0.33 -19.96
CA GLY A 112 11.46 1.62 -19.66
C GLY A 112 11.85 2.77 -20.60
N CYS A 113 12.68 2.49 -21.60
CA CYS A 113 12.92 3.38 -22.72
C CYS A 113 12.92 2.47 -23.94
N GLU A 114 11.93 2.63 -24.81
CA GLU A 114 11.81 1.90 -26.07
C GLU A 114 13.18 1.82 -26.76
N ARG A 115 13.53 0.60 -27.15
CA ARG A 115 14.46 0.23 -28.23
C ARG A 115 14.75 1.43 -29.16
N ILE A 116 15.95 2.00 -29.06
CA ILE A 116 16.49 2.91 -30.06
C ILE A 116 17.38 2.07 -30.98
N GLU A 117 16.76 1.56 -32.04
CA GLU A 117 17.45 1.32 -33.31
C GLU A 117 17.85 2.69 -33.91
N PRO A 118 18.89 2.75 -34.76
CA PRO A 118 19.44 4.00 -35.32
C PRO A 118 18.57 4.55 -36.48
N PRO A 119 18.86 5.78 -36.97
CA PRO A 119 18.05 6.99 -36.80
C PRO A 119 16.99 7.19 -37.91
N VAL A 120 15.85 7.79 -37.54
CA VAL A 120 15.00 8.55 -38.48
C VAL A 120 14.76 9.94 -37.89
N PRO A 121 15.03 11.03 -38.62
CA PRO A 121 14.94 12.38 -38.08
C PRO A 121 13.47 12.80 -38.05
N SER A 122 12.82 12.70 -36.90
CA SER A 122 11.51 13.33 -36.69
C SER A 122 11.57 14.22 -35.46
N SER A 123 11.87 15.48 -35.76
CA SER A 123 11.70 16.63 -34.87
C SER A 123 10.28 16.63 -34.31
N LYS A 124 10.15 16.59 -32.97
CA LYS A 124 8.97 16.83 -32.10
C LYS A 124 8.75 15.78 -30.98
N LYS A 125 9.77 15.47 -30.17
CA LYS A 125 9.58 14.68 -28.93
C LYS A 125 10.51 15.12 -27.80
N LEU A 126 10.51 16.42 -27.47
CA LEU A 126 11.25 16.96 -26.32
C LEU A 126 10.44 18.03 -25.57
N GLU A 127 9.17 17.74 -25.26
CA GLU A 127 8.34 18.55 -24.33
C GLU A 127 7.41 17.63 -23.50
N ILE A 128 7.92 16.49 -23.00
CA ILE A 128 7.14 15.55 -22.16
C ILE A 128 7.83 15.22 -20.82
N PHE A 129 9.00 15.79 -20.50
CA PHE A 129 9.71 15.43 -19.26
C PHE A 129 10.19 16.60 -18.40
N LEU A 130 9.70 17.82 -18.67
CA LEU A 130 9.97 18.99 -17.81
C LEU A 130 8.66 19.68 -17.43
N SER A 131 7.80 18.96 -16.73
CA SER A 131 6.79 19.52 -15.83
C SER A 131 6.19 18.36 -15.03
N GLU A 132 6.70 18.13 -13.83
CA GLU A 132 5.88 17.75 -12.65
C GLU A 132 6.78 17.41 -11.47
N ASP A 133 6.83 18.41 -10.59
CA ASP A 133 6.61 18.31 -9.16
C ASP A 133 7.50 17.36 -8.35
N SER A 134 8.57 17.96 -7.83
CA SER A 134 9.28 17.49 -6.66
C SER A 134 8.62 18.09 -5.43
N ASP A 135 7.62 17.42 -4.87
CA ASP A 135 7.47 17.42 -3.42
C ASP A 135 7.05 16.04 -2.89
N SER A 136 7.94 15.48 -2.08
CA SER A 136 7.65 14.39 -1.15
C SER A 136 8.85 14.23 -0.24
N GLU A 137 8.79 14.80 0.95
CA GLU A 137 9.18 14.04 2.13
C GLU A 137 7.99 13.80 3.07
N HIS A 138 7.88 12.51 3.39
CA HIS A 138 7.09 11.89 4.44
C HIS A 138 7.31 12.51 5.83
N GLN A 139 6.26 12.61 6.67
CA GLN A 139 6.19 11.84 7.92
C GLN A 139 4.84 12.00 8.65
N LEU A 140 4.13 10.88 8.84
CA LEU A 140 3.18 10.73 9.94
C LEU A 140 3.96 10.38 11.20
N LYS A 141 3.84 11.22 12.24
CA LYS A 141 4.08 10.83 13.63
C LYS A 141 2.75 10.93 14.37
N ILE A 142 2.28 9.78 14.83
CA ILE A 142 1.28 9.64 15.87
C ILE A 142 1.95 10.04 17.19
N VAL A 143 1.40 11.04 17.88
CA VAL A 143 1.54 11.24 19.33
C VAL A 143 0.20 11.78 19.85
N GLU A 144 -0.54 10.95 20.59
CA GLU A 144 -1.51 11.40 21.60
C GLU A 144 -0.72 12.04 22.76
N ASP A 145 -1.10 13.24 23.20
CA ASP A 145 -1.74 13.48 24.51
C ASP A 145 -1.81 14.98 24.88
N GLN A 146 -2.96 15.33 25.51
CA GLN A 146 -3.23 16.34 26.56
C GLN A 146 -3.09 17.87 26.35
N ASP A 147 -4.26 18.52 26.45
CA ASP A 147 -4.68 19.67 27.29
C ASP A 147 -3.80 20.93 27.53
N GLN A 148 -4.54 22.04 27.60
CA GLN A 148 -4.31 23.34 28.27
C GLN A 148 -3.80 24.56 27.45
N ASP A 149 -4.76 25.46 27.22
CA ASP A 149 -4.84 26.86 27.71
C ASP A 149 -3.84 27.97 27.30
N THR A 150 -4.44 29.16 27.14
CA THR A 150 -3.93 30.54 27.20
C THR A 150 -3.12 31.21 26.07
N ASP A 151 -3.67 32.40 25.72
CA ASP A 151 -3.05 33.71 25.47
C ASP A 151 -2.47 34.12 24.10
N GLU A 152 -3.24 35.06 23.50
CA GLU A 152 -2.86 36.42 23.09
C GLU A 152 -1.49 36.63 22.40
N VAL A 153 -1.49 37.22 21.20
CA VAL A 153 -0.78 38.49 20.87
C VAL A 153 -0.71 38.79 19.36
N LYS A 154 -1.27 39.97 19.02
CA LYS A 154 -0.91 41.01 18.02
C LYS A 154 -0.85 40.70 16.51
N VAL A 155 -1.84 41.27 15.82
CA VAL A 155 -1.79 41.70 14.41
C VAL A 155 -1.65 43.23 14.34
N PRO A 156 -0.78 43.79 13.47
CA PRO A 156 -0.97 45.14 12.94
C PRO A 156 -0.79 45.18 11.40
N PRO A 157 -1.07 46.31 10.70
CA PRO A 157 -2.41 46.77 10.40
C PRO A 157 -2.67 46.98 8.89
N LYS A 158 -3.97 47.04 8.57
CA LYS A 158 -4.60 47.47 7.31
C LYS A 158 -3.83 48.56 6.53
N ARG A 159 -3.53 48.29 5.25
CA ARG A 159 -3.36 49.33 4.22
C ARG A 159 -4.57 49.34 3.29
N ARG A 160 -5.43 50.31 3.59
CA ARG A 160 -6.18 51.22 2.70
C ARG A 160 -6.50 50.72 1.27
N LEU A 161 -7.80 50.52 1.02
CA LEU A 161 -8.43 50.47 -0.30
C LEU A 161 -8.24 51.83 -1.02
N THR A 162 -7.75 51.79 -2.24
CA THR A 162 -7.97 52.84 -3.25
C THR A 162 -8.52 52.18 -4.50
N THR A 163 -9.69 52.65 -4.89
CA THR A 163 -10.48 52.34 -6.07
C THR A 163 -9.67 52.41 -7.35
N GLU A 164 -9.46 51.30 -8.05
CA GLU A 164 -9.21 51.28 -9.49
C GLU A 164 -9.87 50.06 -10.13
N ASN A 165 -10.54 50.30 -11.26
CA ASN A 165 -11.39 49.37 -12.01
C ASN A 165 -10.71 48.01 -12.26
N SER A 166 -11.21 46.94 -11.64
CA SER A 166 -10.83 45.57 -12.00
C SER A 166 -11.40 45.21 -13.36
N THR A 167 -10.61 45.45 -14.40
CA THR A 167 -10.69 44.65 -15.61
C THR A 167 -10.32 43.22 -15.22
N VAL A 168 -11.34 42.38 -15.01
CA VAL A 168 -11.18 40.94 -14.81
C VAL A 168 -10.58 40.40 -16.11
N THR A 169 -9.25 40.33 -16.16
CA THR A 169 -8.58 39.55 -17.19
C THR A 169 -8.93 38.08 -16.89
N PRO A 170 -9.48 37.35 -17.87
CA PRO A 170 -9.76 35.93 -17.66
C PRO A 170 -8.46 35.23 -17.25
N PRO A 171 -8.52 34.24 -16.35
CA PRO A 171 -7.37 33.45 -15.98
C PRO A 171 -6.63 32.98 -17.23
N PRO A 172 -5.30 33.11 -17.28
CA PRO A 172 -4.52 32.66 -18.43
C PRO A 172 -4.75 31.15 -18.68
N GLU A 173 -4.69 30.71 -19.94
CA GLU A 173 -5.05 29.35 -20.34
C GLU A 173 -4.34 28.26 -19.53
N TRP A 174 -3.07 28.47 -19.17
CA TRP A 174 -2.32 27.52 -18.34
C TRP A 174 -2.94 27.28 -16.95
N ALA A 175 -3.61 28.28 -16.38
CA ALA A 175 -4.29 28.17 -15.09
C ALA A 175 -5.56 27.32 -15.22
N MET A 176 -6.26 27.42 -16.35
CA MET A 176 -7.41 26.57 -16.66
C MET A 176 -6.96 25.14 -16.99
N ASP A 177 -5.88 24.96 -17.73
CA ASP A 177 -5.32 23.63 -18.05
C ASP A 177 -4.82 22.88 -16.81
N LEU A 178 -4.27 23.60 -15.83
CA LEU A 178 -3.94 23.03 -14.52
C LEU A 178 -5.19 22.60 -13.76
N GLU A 179 -6.23 23.43 -13.79
CA GLU A 179 -7.50 23.13 -13.16
C GLU A 179 -8.20 21.94 -13.82
N ASP A 180 -8.17 21.84 -15.14
CA ASP A 180 -8.69 20.69 -15.89
C ASP A 180 -7.92 19.40 -15.57
N ARG A 181 -6.59 19.49 -15.44
CA ARG A 181 -5.77 18.35 -14.98
C ARG A 181 -6.10 17.96 -13.55
N ARG A 182 -6.31 18.94 -12.65
CA ARG A 182 -6.73 18.72 -11.26
C ARG A 182 -8.07 18.01 -11.22
N ILE A 183 -9.06 18.53 -11.95
CA ILE A 183 -10.42 17.96 -12.05
C ILE A 183 -10.34 16.52 -12.60
N ALA A 184 -9.56 16.28 -13.66
CA ALA A 184 -9.40 14.94 -14.22
C ALA A 184 -8.72 13.96 -13.25
N ALA A 185 -7.78 14.42 -12.42
CA ALA A 185 -7.17 13.59 -11.38
C ALA A 185 -8.20 13.24 -10.29
N GLU A 186 -8.97 14.22 -9.84
CA GLU A 186 -10.03 14.03 -8.85
C GLU A 186 -11.13 13.09 -9.36
N GLU A 187 -11.51 13.19 -10.63
CA GLU A 187 -12.49 12.28 -11.23
C GLU A 187 -12.00 10.83 -11.25
N ARG A 188 -10.71 10.60 -11.52
CA ARG A 188 -10.12 9.25 -11.45
C ARG A 188 -10.15 8.71 -10.02
N ILE A 189 -9.87 9.55 -9.03
CA ILE A 189 -9.95 9.17 -7.62
C ILE A 189 -11.39 8.84 -7.25
N ALA A 190 -12.36 9.66 -7.64
CA ALA A 190 -13.78 9.42 -7.38
C ALA A 190 -14.24 8.08 -7.99
N LYS A 191 -13.88 7.79 -9.25
CA LYS A 191 -14.20 6.50 -9.90
C LYS A 191 -13.56 5.31 -9.19
N ALA A 192 -12.33 5.45 -8.70
CA ALA A 192 -11.66 4.40 -7.93
C ALA A 192 -12.38 4.16 -6.59
N LEU A 193 -12.78 5.22 -5.89
CA LEU A 193 -13.54 5.13 -4.64
C LEU A 193 -14.92 4.48 -4.85
N GLU A 194 -15.62 4.82 -5.94
CA GLU A 194 -16.88 4.19 -6.31
C GLU A 194 -16.72 2.68 -6.57
N SER A 195 -15.66 2.28 -7.28
CA SER A 195 -15.35 0.87 -7.51
C SER A 195 -15.10 0.12 -6.20
N ILE A 196 -14.35 0.72 -5.27
CA ILE A 196 -14.10 0.15 -3.94
C ILE A 196 -15.40 0.04 -3.14
N ALA A 197 -16.23 1.08 -3.14
CA ALA A 197 -17.51 1.08 -2.44
C ALA A 197 -18.45 -0.02 -2.97
N ASN A 198 -18.56 -0.17 -4.28
CA ASN A 198 -19.33 -1.26 -4.91
C ASN A 198 -18.79 -2.64 -4.51
N MET A 199 -17.46 -2.81 -4.50
CA MET A 199 -16.84 -4.06 -4.03
C MET A 199 -17.18 -4.33 -2.56
N MET A 200 -17.14 -3.31 -1.69
CA MET A 200 -17.47 -3.45 -0.28
C MET A 200 -18.94 -3.84 -0.06
N GLN A 201 -19.89 -3.22 -0.79
CA GLN A 201 -21.29 -3.60 -0.72
C GLN A 201 -21.54 -5.05 -1.16
N VAL A 202 -20.85 -5.51 -2.21
CA VAL A 202 -20.94 -6.92 -2.65
C VAL A 202 -20.36 -7.87 -1.59
N GLN A 203 -19.24 -7.51 -0.97
CA GLN A 203 -18.66 -8.30 0.12
C GLN A 203 -19.60 -8.36 1.33
N GLU A 204 -20.24 -7.24 1.67
CA GLU A 204 -21.18 -7.17 2.78
C GLU A 204 -22.44 -8.01 2.52
N GLY A 205 -22.99 -7.97 1.31
CA GLY A 205 -24.11 -8.84 0.93
C GLY A 205 -23.77 -10.33 1.06
N ARG A 206 -22.55 -10.73 0.70
CA ARG A 206 -22.08 -12.12 0.88
C ARG A 206 -21.94 -12.50 2.35
N ARG A 207 -21.45 -11.58 3.20
CA ARG A 207 -21.34 -11.79 4.65
C ARG A 207 -22.71 -12.00 5.27
N CYS A 208 -23.67 -11.14 4.92
CA CYS A 208 -25.05 -11.24 5.39
C CYS A 208 -25.68 -12.61 5.09
N ILE A 209 -25.53 -13.13 3.86
CA ILE A 209 -26.05 -14.46 3.47
C ILE A 209 -25.40 -15.59 4.30
N ILE A 210 -24.10 -15.47 4.60
CA ILE A 210 -23.41 -16.48 5.41
C ILE A 210 -23.90 -16.42 6.86
N GLU A 211 -24.03 -15.22 7.42
CA GLU A 211 -24.55 -15.02 8.78
C GLU A 211 -25.99 -15.54 8.91
N GLU A 212 -26.86 -15.26 7.94
CA GLU A 212 -28.23 -15.77 7.89
C GLU A 212 -28.25 -17.31 7.91
N ARG A 213 -27.46 -17.96 7.04
CA ARG A 213 -27.36 -19.44 7.02
C ARG A 213 -26.83 -20.02 8.33
N ILE A 214 -25.87 -19.35 8.96
CA ILE A 214 -25.36 -19.77 10.28
C ILE A 214 -26.48 -19.67 11.32
N VAL A 215 -27.24 -18.57 11.34
CA VAL A 215 -28.37 -18.40 12.25
C VAL A 215 -29.44 -19.46 12.01
N GLU A 216 -29.81 -19.72 10.75
CA GLU A 216 -30.78 -20.76 10.39
C GLU A 216 -30.33 -22.15 10.84
N THR A 217 -29.08 -22.53 10.57
CA THR A 217 -28.53 -23.84 10.95
C THR A 217 -28.44 -24.00 12.47
N LEU A 218 -27.99 -22.96 13.19
CA LEU A 218 -27.98 -22.95 14.66
C LEU A 218 -29.39 -23.05 15.24
N THR A 219 -30.36 -22.34 14.64
CA THR A 219 -31.77 -22.38 15.05
C THR A 219 -32.36 -23.78 14.85
N ALA A 220 -32.07 -24.42 13.72
CA ALA A 220 -32.52 -25.79 13.43
C ALA A 220 -31.91 -26.81 14.40
N ILE A 221 -30.60 -26.71 14.69
CA ILE A 221 -29.93 -27.58 15.66
C ILE A 221 -30.52 -27.38 17.06
N ALA A 222 -30.74 -26.14 17.49
CA ALA A 222 -31.35 -25.82 18.78
C ALA A 222 -32.77 -26.40 18.89
N GLY A 223 -33.59 -26.26 17.84
CA GLY A 223 -34.93 -26.87 17.77
C GLY A 223 -34.88 -28.39 17.89
N ASN A 224 -33.97 -29.05 17.19
CA ASN A 224 -33.79 -30.50 17.29
C ASN A 224 -33.35 -30.94 18.69
N LEU A 225 -32.40 -30.22 19.32
CA LEU A 225 -31.95 -30.52 20.68
C LEU A 225 -33.07 -30.36 21.73
N GLN A 226 -33.89 -29.31 21.60
CA GLN A 226 -35.06 -29.13 22.46
C GLN A 226 -36.08 -30.27 22.27
N GLY A 227 -36.32 -30.68 21.02
CA GLY A 227 -37.17 -31.82 20.67
C GLY A 227 -36.69 -33.15 21.29
N LEU A 228 -35.39 -33.41 21.25
CA LEU A 228 -34.81 -34.59 21.90
C LEU A 228 -34.92 -34.53 23.41
N ASN A 229 -34.66 -33.37 24.01
CA ASN A 229 -34.73 -33.17 25.45
C ASN A 229 -36.18 -33.32 25.96
N CYS A 230 -37.17 -32.76 25.26
CA CYS A 230 -38.57 -32.91 25.66
C CYS A 230 -39.07 -34.35 25.49
N GLY A 231 -38.68 -35.06 24.43
CA GLY A 231 -39.00 -36.47 24.24
C GLY A 231 -38.36 -37.39 25.28
N ALA A 232 -37.13 -37.10 25.72
CA ALA A 232 -36.48 -37.82 26.82
C ALA A 232 -37.22 -37.60 28.16
N ASN A 233 -37.58 -36.35 28.48
CA ASN A 233 -38.33 -36.03 29.69
C ASN A 233 -39.73 -36.65 29.68
N GLN A 234 -40.41 -36.71 28.53
CA GLN A 234 -41.71 -37.36 28.39
C GLN A 234 -41.64 -38.88 28.54
N LYS A 235 -40.60 -39.52 28.02
CA LYS A 235 -40.37 -40.96 28.22
C LYS A 235 -40.08 -41.28 29.69
N ASN A 236 -39.28 -40.45 30.36
CA ASN A 236 -38.98 -40.60 31.78
C ASN A 236 -40.23 -40.40 32.65
N SER A 237 -41.07 -39.42 32.33
CA SER A 237 -42.32 -39.20 33.07
C SER A 237 -43.33 -40.33 32.86
N LEU A 238 -43.44 -40.89 31.65
CA LEU A 238 -44.28 -42.06 31.37
C LEU A 238 -43.76 -43.32 32.07
N GLN A 239 -42.44 -43.55 32.10
CA GLN A 239 -41.84 -44.67 32.83
C GLN A 239 -42.07 -44.58 34.35
N HIS A 240 -41.90 -43.39 34.93
CA HIS A 240 -42.19 -43.16 36.35
C HIS A 240 -43.67 -43.44 36.66
N LEU A 241 -44.60 -43.02 35.79
CA LEU A 241 -46.02 -43.29 35.97
C LEU A 241 -46.36 -44.79 35.88
N GLN A 242 -45.72 -45.52 34.97
CA GLN A 242 -45.85 -46.97 34.89
C GLN A 242 -45.28 -47.71 36.11
N GLN A 243 -44.16 -47.27 36.66
CA GLN A 243 -43.59 -47.84 37.90
C GLN A 243 -44.49 -47.58 39.11
N THR A 244 -45.05 -46.38 39.25
CA THR A 244 -46.03 -46.09 40.31
C THR A 244 -47.35 -46.87 40.16
N SER A 245 -47.65 -47.40 38.97
CA SER A 245 -48.85 -48.21 38.73
C SER A 245 -48.64 -49.70 39.03
N HIS A 246 -47.39 -50.16 39.15
CA HIS A 246 -47.07 -51.58 39.37
C HIS A 246 -46.83 -51.92 40.85
N ASP A 247 -46.51 -50.93 41.69
CA ASP A 247 -46.39 -51.09 43.14
C ASP A 247 -47.70 -50.76 43.88
N GLN A 248 -48.82 -51.40 43.49
CA GLN A 248 -49.93 -51.60 44.43
C GLN A 248 -49.68 -52.90 45.20
N PRO A 249 -49.30 -52.84 46.49
CA PRO A 249 -49.28 -54.03 47.32
C PRO A 249 -50.71 -54.53 47.54
N GLU A 250 -50.99 -55.70 46.98
CA GLU A 250 -51.97 -56.67 47.48
C GLU A 250 -51.79 -56.81 49.00
N THR A 251 -52.58 -56.07 49.80
CA THR A 251 -52.79 -56.42 51.20
C THR A 251 -54.25 -56.32 51.59
N SER A 252 -54.80 -57.50 51.84
CA SER A 252 -55.56 -57.83 53.04
C SER A 252 -57.05 -57.53 53.05
N SER A 253 -57.79 -58.52 52.55
CA SER A 253 -58.87 -59.18 53.29
C SER A 253 -59.00 -58.76 54.76
N MET A 254 -60.08 -58.05 55.10
CA MET A 254 -60.73 -58.13 56.40
C MET A 254 -62.24 -58.22 56.17
N LYS A 255 -62.75 -59.44 56.28
CA LYS A 255 -64.16 -59.73 56.51
C LYS A 255 -64.48 -59.41 57.97
N ASP A 256 -65.74 -59.02 58.18
CA ASP A 256 -66.47 -58.97 59.44
C ASP A 256 -66.06 -57.89 60.46
N VAL A 257 -66.96 -56.92 60.72
CA VAL A 257 -67.69 -56.80 62.00
C VAL A 257 -68.97 -55.99 61.76
N ILE A 258 -70.10 -56.64 62.07
CA ILE A 258 -71.48 -56.14 62.18
C ILE A 258 -71.64 -55.21 63.40
N PHE A 259 -72.68 -54.37 63.40
CA PHE A 259 -73.44 -53.70 64.49
C PHE A 259 -73.59 -52.21 64.15
N LEU A 260 -74.76 -51.60 64.03
CA LEU A 260 -76.14 -51.90 64.43
C LEU A 260 -77.10 -51.11 63.52
#